data_AF-A0A1A6ACU4-F1
#
_entry.id   AF-A0A1A6ACU4-F1
#
_cell.length_a   1.000
_cell.length_b   1.000
_cell.length_c   1.000
_cell.angle_alpha   90.00
_cell.angle_beta   90.00
_cell.angle_gamma   90.00
#
_symmetry.space_group_name_H-M   'P 1'
#
loop_
_entity.id
_entity.type
_entity.pdbx_description
1 polymer ?
#
loop_
_entity_poly.entity_id
_entity_poly.type
_entity_poly.pdbx_seq_one_letter_code
_entity_poly.pdbx_strand_id
1 'polypeptide(L)'
;MASILRLTAQRAAPSFARSFSVSAVKMDLVQDLYVNQLKSYKPAAKSADAHVGSVRSYSAPKPPTAPTLPSDLASELSKFDAEEPVIGGSAPKASASASTTEAGESADDYLKFLEQDLPKKDAHH
;
A
#
# COMPACT_ATOMS: atom_id res chain seq x y z
N MET A 1 101.49 41.07 37.53
CA MET A 1 100.84 41.76 36.38
C MET A 1 99.37 41.39 36.39
N ALA A 2 98.47 42.38 36.52
CA ALA A 2 97.05 42.16 36.77
C ALA A 2 96.31 41.74 35.49
N SER A 3 95.58 40.62 35.55
CA SER A 3 94.69 40.18 34.47
C SER A 3 93.30 40.78 34.67
N ILE A 4 92.88 41.66 33.75
CA ILE A 4 91.58 42.34 33.80
C ILE A 4 90.58 41.48 33.02
N LEU A 5 89.69 40.78 33.74
CA LEU A 5 88.61 40.02 33.14
C LEU A 5 87.48 40.99 32.73
N ARG A 6 87.28 41.18 31.42
CA ARG A 6 86.15 41.97 30.90
C ARG A 6 84.89 41.11 30.90
N LEU A 7 84.00 41.36 31.87
CA LEU A 7 82.67 40.78 31.89
C LEU A 7 81.78 41.57 30.91
N THR A 8 81.59 41.04 29.69
CA THR A 8 80.61 41.57 28.76
C THR A 8 79.22 41.14 29.22
N ALA A 9 78.46 42.05 29.84
CA ALA A 9 77.03 41.86 30.07
C ALA A 9 76.31 41.91 28.72
N GLN A 10 76.07 40.75 28.10
CA GLN A 10 75.16 40.65 26.96
C GLN A 10 73.75 40.97 27.45
N ARG A 11 73.25 42.18 27.14
CA ARG A 11 71.82 42.48 27.26
C ARG A 11 71.09 41.65 26.22
N ALA A 12 70.45 40.56 26.66
CA ALA A 12 69.50 39.84 25.84
C ALA A 12 68.41 40.80 25.35
N ALA A 13 68.16 40.84 24.05
CA ALA A 13 67.06 41.61 23.49
C ALA A 13 65.73 41.06 24.05
N PRO A 14 64.75 41.91 24.41
CA PRO A 14 63.47 41.41 24.88
C PRO A 14 62.78 40.66 23.74
N SER A 15 62.65 39.34 23.88
CA SER A 15 61.83 38.54 22.99
C SER A 15 60.36 38.88 23.25
N PHE A 16 59.70 39.54 22.31
CA PHE A 16 58.27 39.79 22.40
C PHE A 16 57.52 38.50 22.02
N ALA A 17 57.38 37.59 22.99
CA ALA A 17 56.49 36.45 22.86
C ALA A 17 55.05 36.94 23.12
N ARG A 18 54.16 36.79 22.13
CA ARG A 18 52.71 36.93 22.37
C ARG A 18 52.27 35.80 23.30
N SER A 19 51.96 36.13 24.54
CA SER A 19 51.35 35.19 25.48
C SER A 19 49.86 35.06 25.19
N PHE A 20 49.41 33.83 24.97
CA PHE A 20 47.98 33.52 24.94
C PHE A 20 47.56 33.14 26.36
N SER A 21 46.69 33.96 26.94
CA SER A 21 46.02 33.61 28.20
C SER A 21 44.70 32.93 27.87
N VAL A 22 44.49 31.72 28.39
CA VAL A 22 43.18 31.08 28.37
C VAL A 22 42.55 31.35 29.73
N SER A 23 41.36 31.96 29.75
CA SER A 23 40.60 32.08 30.99
C SER A 23 40.10 30.70 31.39
N ALA A 24 40.22 30.35 32.67
CA ALA A 24 39.66 29.10 33.18
C ALA A 24 38.17 29.02 32.84
N VAL A 25 37.72 27.84 32.40
CA VAL A 25 36.31 27.57 32.13
C VAL A 25 35.54 27.79 33.43
N LYS A 26 34.62 28.76 33.44
CA LYS A 26 33.71 28.98 34.56
C LYS A 26 32.70 27.85 34.56
N MET A 27 32.82 26.93 35.51
CA MET A 27 31.86 25.86 35.70
C MET A 27 30.57 26.45 36.27
N ASP A 28 29.46 26.24 35.57
CA ASP A 28 28.13 26.58 36.05
C ASP A 28 27.55 25.38 36.80
N LEU A 29 27.56 25.50 38.12
CA LEU A 29 27.09 24.45 39.02
C LEU A 29 25.61 24.09 38.77
N VAL A 30 24.80 25.03 38.29
CA VAL A 30 23.38 24.79 37.97
C VAL A 30 23.27 23.95 36.70
N GLN A 31 24.05 24.28 35.68
CA GLN A 31 24.09 23.53 34.43
C GLN A 31 24.58 22.10 34.66
N ASP A 32 25.66 21.94 35.42
CA ASP A 32 26.24 20.62 35.72
C ASP A 32 25.28 19.76 36.55
N LEU A 33 24.60 20.35 37.54
CA LEU A 33 23.56 19.67 38.31
C LEU A 33 22.42 19.19 37.41
N TYR A 34 21.92 20.06 36.53
CA TYR A 34 20.84 19.74 35.59
C TYR A 34 21.23 18.59 34.66
N VAL A 35 22.40 18.66 34.03
CA VAL A 35 22.89 17.62 33.12
C VAL A 35 23.09 16.29 33.86
N ASN A 36 23.59 16.33 35.10
CA ASN A 36 23.75 15.13 35.91
C ASN A 36 22.39 14.50 36.28
N GLN A 37 21.40 15.32 36.63
CA GLN A 37 20.05 14.82 36.91
C GLN A 37 19.41 14.19 35.67
N LEU A 38 19.50 14.84 34.50
CA LEU A 38 19.00 14.27 33.25
C LEU A 38 19.69 12.94 32.89
N LYS A 39 21.01 12.85 33.05
CA LYS A 39 21.76 11.60 32.80
C LYS A 39 21.41 10.50 33.79
N SER A 40 21.17 10.86 35.05
CA SER A 40 20.77 9.91 36.10
C SER A 40 19.31 9.48 35.99
N TYR A 41 18.50 10.25 35.26
CA TYR A 41 17.08 9.96 35.12
C TYR A 41 16.87 8.72 34.26
N LYS A 42 16.47 7.64 34.91
CA LYS A 42 16.01 6.42 34.25
C LYS A 42 14.48 6.46 34.22
N PRO A 43 13.83 6.72 33.08
CA PRO A 43 12.38 6.70 33.00
C PRO A 43 11.87 5.33 33.43
N ALA A 44 10.71 5.31 34.12
CA ALA A 44 10.04 4.08 34.44
C ALA A 44 9.82 3.25 33.16
N ALA A 45 10.08 1.95 33.23
CA ALA A 45 9.87 1.06 32.10
C ALA A 45 8.40 1.20 31.66
N LYS A 46 8.19 1.52 30.37
CA LYS A 46 6.84 1.52 29.81
C LYS A 46 6.25 0.13 30.06
N SER A 47 5.05 0.07 30.64
CA SER A 47 4.35 -1.19 30.83
C SER A 47 4.23 -1.91 29.49
N ALA A 48 4.35 -3.23 29.49
CA ALA A 48 4.20 -4.03 28.28
C ALA A 48 2.89 -3.72 27.55
N ASP A 49 1.85 -3.37 28.33
CA ASP A 49 0.51 -3.04 27.87
C ASP A 49 0.28 -1.55 27.57
N ALA A 50 1.31 -0.72 27.41
CA ALA A 50 1.16 0.72 27.10
C ALA A 50 0.39 1.01 25.79
N HIS A 51 0.16 -0.03 24.97
CA HIS A 51 -0.61 0.02 23.73
C HIS A 51 -2.12 -0.29 23.94
N VAL A 52 -2.49 -0.90 25.07
CA VAL A 52 -3.87 -1.25 25.40
C VAL A 52 -4.64 0.03 25.73
N GLY A 53 -5.50 0.46 24.79
CA GLY A 53 -6.30 1.69 24.90
C GLY A 53 -5.90 2.79 23.91
N SER A 54 -4.67 2.77 23.39
CA SER A 54 -4.25 3.66 22.29
C SER A 54 -4.53 3.03 20.92
N VAL A 55 -4.51 1.70 20.84
CA VAL A 55 -4.75 0.95 19.60
C VAL A 55 -5.91 -0.02 19.80
N ARG A 56 -6.81 -0.10 18.82
CA ARG A 56 -7.90 -1.07 18.82
C ARG A 56 -7.33 -2.47 18.58
N SER A 57 -7.67 -3.42 19.45
CA SER A 57 -7.19 -4.81 19.32
C SER A 57 -7.65 -5.43 18.00
N TYR A 58 -6.71 -5.87 17.19
CA TYR A 58 -7.00 -6.59 15.96
C TYR A 58 -7.23 -8.07 16.26
N SER A 59 -8.40 -8.58 15.89
CA SER A 59 -8.69 -10.02 15.84
C SER A 59 -9.00 -10.38 14.40
N ALA A 60 -8.33 -11.39 13.87
CA ALA A 60 -8.68 -11.93 12.57
C ALA A 60 -10.12 -12.48 12.62
N PRO A 61 -10.95 -12.23 11.60
CA PRO A 61 -12.25 -12.87 11.50
C PRO A 61 -12.06 -14.39 11.36
N LYS A 62 -12.99 -15.15 11.94
CA LYS A 62 -12.96 -16.61 11.80
C LYS A 62 -13.07 -17.00 10.33
N PRO A 63 -12.37 -18.06 9.89
CA PRO A 63 -12.47 -18.54 8.52
C PRO A 63 -13.93 -18.87 8.18
N PRO A 64 -14.38 -18.60 6.95
CA PRO A 64 -15.74 -18.90 6.54
C PRO A 64 -16.01 -20.39 6.68
N THR A 65 -17.17 -20.73 7.22
CA THR A 65 -17.64 -22.12 7.24
C THR A 65 -17.87 -22.59 5.81
N ALA A 66 -17.31 -23.75 5.46
CA ALA A 66 -17.58 -24.38 4.18
C ALA A 66 -19.10 -24.61 4.03
N PRO A 67 -19.66 -24.41 2.83
CA PRO A 67 -21.07 -24.67 2.58
C PRO A 67 -21.37 -26.13 2.89
N THR A 68 -22.37 -26.38 3.74
CA THR A 68 -22.87 -27.72 4.01
C THR A 68 -23.55 -28.24 2.76
N LEU A 69 -23.18 -29.44 2.31
CA LEU A 69 -23.92 -30.11 1.25
C LEU A 69 -25.38 -30.32 1.71
N PRO A 70 -26.38 -30.09 0.84
CA PRO A 70 -27.76 -30.47 1.10
C PRO A 70 -27.81 -31.95 1.50
N SER A 71 -28.58 -32.28 2.52
CA SER A 71 -28.74 -33.68 2.96
C SER A 71 -29.47 -34.54 1.94
N ASP A 72 -30.17 -33.94 0.97
CA ASP A 72 -30.99 -34.62 -0.03
C ASP A 72 -30.64 -34.20 -1.46
N LEU A 73 -29.38 -34.39 -1.82
CA LEU A 73 -28.88 -34.17 -3.19
C LEU A 73 -29.61 -35.04 -4.23
N ALA A 74 -30.10 -36.21 -3.84
CA ALA A 74 -30.76 -37.14 -4.74
C ALA A 74 -32.11 -36.59 -5.24
N SER A 75 -32.92 -36.01 -4.34
CA SER A 75 -34.20 -35.40 -4.74
C SER A 75 -34.00 -34.10 -5.52
N GLU A 76 -32.96 -33.32 -5.21
CA GLU A 76 -32.63 -32.09 -5.95
C GLU A 76 -32.13 -32.39 -7.37
N LEU A 77 -31.29 -33.40 -7.54
CA LEU A 77 -30.86 -33.86 -8.86
C LEU A 77 -32.03 -34.44 -9.67
N SER A 78 -32.90 -35.22 -9.04
CA SER A 78 -34.10 -35.76 -9.72
C SER A 78 -35.04 -34.65 -10.21
N LYS A 79 -35.15 -33.54 -9.47
CA LYS A 79 -35.92 -32.36 -9.89
C LYS A 79 -35.25 -31.62 -11.03
N PHE A 80 -33.93 -31.46 -10.98
CA PHE A 80 -33.16 -30.82 -12.05
C PHE A 80 -33.20 -31.62 -13.34
N ASP A 81 -33.08 -32.94 -13.26
CA ASP A 81 -33.17 -33.84 -14.43
C ASP A 81 -34.59 -33.87 -15.03
N ALA A 82 -35.62 -33.67 -14.20
CA ALA A 82 -37.01 -33.56 -14.66
C ALA A 82 -37.35 -32.17 -15.23
N GLU A 83 -36.52 -31.16 -14.97
CA GLU A 83 -36.72 -29.80 -15.44
C GLU A 83 -36.04 -29.64 -16.80
N GLU A 84 -36.80 -29.81 -17.88
CA GLU A 84 -36.26 -29.56 -19.23
C GLU A 84 -35.95 -28.06 -19.40
N PRO A 85 -34.74 -27.71 -19.88
CA PRO A 85 -34.38 -26.31 -20.11
C PRO A 85 -35.28 -25.72 -21.20
N VAL A 86 -35.98 -24.63 -20.88
CA VAL A 86 -36.75 -23.86 -21.86
C VAL A 86 -35.77 -23.14 -22.80
N ILE A 87 -35.31 -23.86 -23.82
CA ILE A 87 -34.63 -23.28 -24.96
C ILE A 87 -35.71 -22.57 -25.77
N GLY A 88 -35.96 -21.30 -25.44
CA GLY A 88 -36.78 -20.38 -26.22
C GLY A 88 -38.20 -20.89 -26.57
N GLY A 89 -39.13 -20.80 -25.62
CA GLY A 89 -40.53 -20.51 -25.91
C GLY A 89 -41.29 -21.38 -26.94
N SER A 90 -41.02 -22.68 -27.06
CA SER A 90 -41.89 -23.57 -27.84
C SER A 90 -42.92 -24.26 -26.95
N ALA A 91 -43.97 -23.52 -26.58
CA ALA A 91 -45.26 -24.15 -26.30
C ALA A 91 -45.86 -24.60 -27.64
N PRO A 92 -46.59 -25.74 -27.71
CA PRO A 92 -47.22 -26.18 -28.96
C PRO A 92 -48.33 -25.19 -29.32
N LYS A 93 -48.00 -24.20 -30.16
CA LYS A 93 -48.95 -23.21 -30.64
C LYS A 93 -49.87 -23.88 -31.67
N ALA A 94 -51.01 -24.36 -31.17
CA ALA A 94 -52.20 -24.55 -31.97
C ALA A 94 -52.46 -23.29 -32.80
N SER A 95 -52.74 -23.52 -34.08
CA SER A 95 -53.05 -22.51 -35.09
C SER A 95 -53.95 -21.39 -34.58
N ALA A 96 -53.45 -20.16 -34.53
CA ALA A 96 -54.24 -18.95 -34.73
C ALA A 96 -53.32 -17.73 -34.92
N SER A 97 -53.47 -17.13 -36.09
CA SER A 97 -53.32 -15.73 -36.50
C SER A 97 -52.27 -14.80 -35.89
N ALA A 98 -51.76 -14.01 -36.83
CA ALA A 98 -50.74 -12.98 -36.78
C ALA A 98 -51.05 -11.75 -35.91
N SER A 99 -50.02 -10.87 -35.87
CA SER A 99 -49.89 -9.51 -35.34
C SER A 99 -49.58 -9.42 -33.84
N THR A 100 -48.45 -8.88 -33.40
CA THR A 100 -47.77 -7.66 -33.88
C THR A 100 -46.24 -7.82 -33.87
N THR A 101 -45.64 -7.97 -35.06
CA THR A 101 -44.21 -7.71 -35.27
C THR A 101 -44.08 -6.27 -35.74
N GLU A 102 -43.53 -5.43 -34.86
CA GLU A 102 -42.95 -4.14 -35.21
C GLU A 102 -41.87 -4.33 -36.28
N ALA A 103 -41.82 -3.34 -37.16
CA ALA A 103 -41.26 -3.38 -38.50
C ALA A 103 -39.76 -3.70 -38.57
N GLY A 104 -39.37 -4.47 -39.59
CA GLY A 104 -38.03 -4.31 -40.14
C GLY A 104 -37.49 -5.50 -40.90
N GLU A 105 -36.98 -6.50 -40.19
CA GLU A 105 -36.10 -7.51 -40.76
C GLU A 105 -36.37 -8.82 -40.03
N SER A 106 -37.15 -9.71 -40.67
CA SER A 106 -37.31 -11.07 -40.14
C SER A 106 -35.97 -11.80 -40.26
N ALA A 107 -35.71 -12.77 -39.37
CA ALA A 107 -34.46 -13.56 -39.43
C ALA A 107 -34.25 -14.20 -40.81
N ASP A 108 -35.33 -14.55 -41.50
CA ASP A 108 -35.31 -15.09 -42.87
C ASP A 108 -34.83 -14.07 -43.91
N ASP A 109 -35.05 -12.77 -43.69
CA ASP A 109 -34.56 -11.72 -44.60
C ASP A 109 -33.06 -11.44 -44.38
N TYR A 110 -32.59 -11.54 -43.14
CA TYR A 110 -31.16 -11.42 -42.82
C TYR A 110 -30.34 -12.58 -43.40
N LEU A 111 -30.84 -13.81 -43.31
CA LEU A 111 -30.17 -14.98 -43.91
C LEU A 111 -30.09 -14.87 -45.44
N LYS A 112 -31.17 -14.43 -46.09
CA LYS A 112 -31.16 -14.18 -47.54
C LYS A 112 -30.17 -13.11 -47.96
N PHE A 113 -29.99 -12.06 -47.15
CA PHE A 113 -28.99 -11.03 -47.43
C PHE A 113 -27.56 -11.58 -47.33
N LEU A 114 -27.27 -12.42 -46.32
CA LEU A 114 -25.94 -13.05 -46.18
C LEU A 114 -25.64 -14.06 -47.29
N GLU A 115 -26.67 -14.70 -47.85
CA GLU A 115 -26.52 -15.63 -48.98
C GLU A 115 -26.31 -14.93 -50.33
N GLN A 116 -26.52 -13.62 -50.43
CA GLN A 116 -26.26 -12.89 -51.68
C GLN A 116 -24.75 -12.73 -51.92
N ASP A 117 -24.28 -13.25 -53.06
CA ASP A 117 -22.90 -13.07 -53.52
C ASP A 117 -22.55 -11.58 -53.67
N LEU A 118 -21.34 -11.20 -53.22
CA LEU A 118 -20.84 -9.83 -53.39
C LEU A 118 -20.82 -9.46 -54.89
N PRO A 119 -21.20 -8.22 -55.24
CA PRO A 119 -21.21 -7.79 -56.63
C PRO A 119 -19.80 -7.93 -57.23
N LYS A 120 -19.71 -8.57 -58.40
CA LYS A 120 -18.44 -8.76 -59.11
C LYS A 120 -17.81 -7.38 -59.33
N LYS A 121 -16.58 -7.20 -58.86
CA LYS A 121 -15.80 -5.98 -59.06
C LYS A 121 -15.74 -5.67 -60.56
N ASP A 122 -16.37 -4.59 -60.98
CA ASP A 122 -16.28 -4.11 -62.36
C ASP A 122 -14.80 -3.91 -62.71
N ALA A 123 -14.37 -4.53 -63.80
CA ALA A 123 -13.08 -4.28 -64.41
C ALA A 123 -13.12 -2.86 -65.00
N HIS A 124 -12.69 -1.87 -64.21
CA HIS A 124 -12.30 -0.59 -64.78
C HIS A 124 -11.16 -0.86 -65.77
N HIS A 125 -11.33 -0.36 -66.99
CA HIS A 125 -10.43 -0.46 -68.15
C HIS A 125 -8.94 -0.45 -67.81
#